data_AF-A0A2T2VKF2-F1
#
_entry.id   AF-A0A2T2VKF2-F1
#
_cell.length_a   1.000
_cell.length_b   1.000
_cell.length_c   1.000
_cell.angle_alpha   90.00
_cell.angle_beta   90.00
_cell.angle_gamma   90.00
#
_symmetry.space_group_name_H-M   'P 1'
#
loop_
_entity.id
_entity.type
_entity.pdbx_description
1 polymer ?
#
loop_
_entity_poly.entity_id
_entity_poly.type
_entity_poly.pdbx_seq_one_letter_code
_entity_poly.pdbx_strand_id
1 'polypeptide(L)' 'MLAISDYKRLQNALKLQLNNLEFIPGNTGIHWPDLDEDLSLKGFFNFS' A
#
# COMPACT_ATOMS: atom_id res chain seq x y z
N MET A 1 11.47 8.98 -3.84
CA MET A 1 10.01 8.83 -3.69
C MET A 1 9.69 7.39 -4.07
N LEU A 2 9.26 6.56 -3.12
CA LEU A 2 8.90 5.17 -3.39
C LEU A 2 7.56 5.16 -4.13
N ALA A 3 7.46 4.37 -5.20
CA ALA A 3 6.20 4.14 -5.89
C ALA A 3 5.56 2.85 -5.38
N ILE A 4 4.22 2.77 -5.40
CA ILE A 4 3.54 1.52 -5.04
C ILE A 4 3.89 0.36 -6.00
N SER A 5 4.36 0.66 -7.22
CA SER A 5 4.88 -0.35 -8.16
C SER A 5 6.20 -1.00 -7.73
N ASP A 6 6.89 -0.43 -6.74
CA ASP A 6 8.14 -1.01 -6.22
C ASP A 6 7.87 -2.24 -5.34
N TYR A 7 6.62 -2.44 -4.90
CA TYR A 7 6.19 -3.55 -4.07
C TYR A 7 5.70 -4.71 -4.94
N LYS A 8 6.33 -5.88 -4.79
CA LYS A 8 6.10 -7.04 -5.68
C LYS A 8 4.62 -7.46 -5.79
N ARG A 9 3.85 -7.39 -4.70
CA ARG A 9 2.43 -7.78 -4.71
C ARG A 9 1.55 -6.76 -5.45
N LEU A 10 2.01 -5.53 -5.64
CA LEU A 10 1.27 -4.46 -6.30
C LEU A 10 1.60 -4.30 -7.80
N GLN A 11 2.69 -4.93 -8.28
CA GLN A 11 3.17 -4.76 -9.66
C GLN A 11 2.16 -5.19 -10.73
N ASN A 12 1.37 -6.24 -10.46
CA ASN A 12 0.39 -6.79 -11.39
C ASN A 12 -1.05 -6.62 -10.90
N ALA A 13 -1.27 -5.73 -9.92
CA ALA A 13 -2.59 -5.52 -9.35
C ALA A 13 -3.55 -4.92 -10.38
N LEU A 14 -4.76 -5.44 -10.45
CA LEU A 14 -5.83 -4.85 -11.25
C LEU A 14 -6.23 -3.52 -10.64
N LYS A 15 -6.68 -2.59 -11.49
CA LYS A 15 -7.17 -1.28 -11.03
C LYS A 15 -8.28 -1.40 -9.97
N LEU A 16 -9.14 -2.40 -10.08
CA LEU A 16 -10.19 -2.67 -9.09
C LEU A 16 -9.61 -3.04 -7.73
N GLN A 17 -8.57 -3.87 -7.68
CA GLN A 17 -7.88 -4.26 -6.44
C GLN A 17 -7.17 -3.05 -5.83
N LEU A 18 -6.48 -2.25 -6.64
CA LEU A 18 -5.80 -1.04 -6.15
C LEU A 18 -6.76 0.01 -5.60
N ASN A 19 -7.96 0.11 -6.17
CA ASN A 19 -9.02 1.01 -5.70
C ASN A 19 -9.71 0.50 -4.44
N ASN A 20 -9.61 -0.79 -4.13
CA ASN A 20 -10.15 -1.40 -2.92
C ASN A 20 -9.14 -1.30 -1.76
N LEU A 21 -8.57 -0.12 -1.56
CA LEU A 21 -7.63 0.15 -0.46
C LEU A 21 -8.37 0.52 0.81
N GLU A 22 -7.80 0.11 1.95
CA GLU A 22 -8.30 0.43 3.28
C GLU A 22 -7.21 1.14 4.09
N PHE A 23 -7.62 1.99 5.03
CA PHE A 23 -6.68 2.60 5.97
C PHE A 23 -6.47 1.69 7.17
N ILE A 24 -5.21 1.48 7.55
CA ILE A 24 -4.90 0.79 8.79
C ILE A 24 -5.33 1.67 9.97
N PRO A 25 -6.05 1.12 10.98
CA PRO A 25 -6.46 1.86 12.17
C PRO A 25 -5.33 2.67 12.80
N GLY A 26 -5.65 3.89 13.23
CA GLY A 26 -4.66 4.84 13.75
C GLY A 26 -3.83 5.55 12.69
N ASN A 27 -4.26 5.54 11.42
CA ASN A 27 -3.63 6.24 10.30
C ASN A 27 -2.14 5.88 10.15
N THR A 28 -1.81 4.59 10.31
CA THR A 28 -0.42 4.11 10.30
C THR A 28 0.03 3.57 8.95
N GLY A 29 -0.91 3.30 8.04
CA GLY A 29 -0.63 2.63 6.77
C GLY A 29 -1.87 2.50 5.87
N ILE A 30 -1.64 1.84 4.74
CA ILE A 30 -2.65 1.45 3.75
C ILE A 30 -2.61 -0.08 3.62
N HIS A 31 -3.77 -0.71 3.59
CA HIS A 31 -3.98 -2.14 3.41
C HIS A 31 -4.69 -2.39 2.08
N TRP A 32 -4.23 -3.38 1.30
CA TRP A 32 -4.95 -3.91 0.15
C TRP A 32 -5.40 -5.34 0.45
N PRO A 33 -6.66 -5.56 0.87
CA PRO A 33 -7.16 -6.88 1.29
C PRO A 33 -7.11 -7.91 0.16
N ASP A 34 -7.40 -7.49 -1.08
CA ASP A 34 -7.40 -8.38 -2.25
C ASP A 34 -5.99 -8.87 -2.65
N LEU A 35 -4.95 -8.21 -2.14
CA LEU A 35 -3.54 -8.46 -2.50
C LEU A 35 -2.74 -8.97 -1.29
N ASP A 36 -3.36 -9.02 -0.10
CA ASP A 36 -2.70 -9.34 1.18
C ASP A 36 -1.43 -8.48 1.38
N GLU A 37 -1.50 -7.18 1.09
CA GLU A 37 -0.33 -6.29 1.16
C GLU A 37 -0.60 -5.07 2.05
N ASP A 38 0.39 -4.72 2.88
CA ASP A 38 0.33 -3.64 3.85
C ASP A 38 1.51 -2.69 3.70
N LEU A 39 1.23 -1.40 3.50
CA LEU A 39 2.24 -0.35 3.45
C LEU A 39 2.13 0.58 4.65
N SER A 40 3.19 0.65 5.45
CA SER A 40 3.28 1.64 6.52
C SER A 40 3.56 3.04 5.96
N LEU A 41 2.86 4.07 6.44
CA LEU A 41 3.10 5.46 6.04
C LEU A 41 4.50 5.94 6.48
N LYS A 42 4.98 5.47 7.64
CA LYS A 42 6.34 5.77 8.11
C LYS A 42 7.41 5.25 7.14
N GLY A 43 7.27 4.02 6.65
CA GLY A 43 8.18 3.45 5.67
C GLY A 43 8.03 4.07 4.28
N PHE A 44 6.79 4.38 3.87
CA PHE A 44 6.50 4.93 2.55
C PHE A 44 7.00 6.38 2.39
N PHE A 45 6.83 7.21 3.42
CA PHE A 45 7.24 8.62 3.39
C PHE A 45 8.62 8.89 3.95
N ASN A 46 9.29 7.86 4.50
CA ASN A 46 10.61 7.91 5.15
C ASN A 46 11.06 9.34 5.49
N PHE A 47 10.50 9.89 6.57
CA PHE A 47 10.88 11.21 7.08
C PHE A 47 12.27 11.11 7.71
N SER A 48 13.30 11.18 6.88
CA SER A 48 14.71 11.39 7.27
C SER A 48 15.15 12.80 6.93
#